data_AF-A0AAW2CCV7-F1
#
_entry.id   AF-A0AAW2CCV7-F1
#
_cell.length_a   1.000
_cell.length_b   1.000
_cell.length_c   1.000
_cell.angle_alpha   90.00
_cell.angle_beta   90.00
_cell.angle_gamma   90.00
#
_symmetry.space_group_name_H-M   'P 1'
#
loop_
_entity.id
_entity.type
_entity.pdbx_description
1 polymer ?
#
loop_
_entity_poly.entity_id
_entity_poly.type
_entity_poly.pdbx_seq_one_letter_code
_entity_poly.pdbx_strand_id
1 'polypeptide(L)'
;MRCCAYILYLIVGEGLKEIDASVARVHEAVRYLKSSPNRNQTFRNFMERLGMESKSLLCLDVPTRWNSTYLMLETAEKFEKVFLRMDFEDDGYSSYFRSKEDSGGLGSPCMSDFQNCREFVTFLRLFYNATKKFSGSLYVTSNAFFDEIFVIQESCGNEVEKYLTENCDGRRDVNFEVLGWWKDNSSRYPMLSKVAKDVLAVPVSTVASKSAFSTGGRIVDPF
;
A
#
# COMPACT_ATOMS: atom_id res chain seq x y z
N MET A 1 -21.38 8.57 23.15
CA MET A 1 -20.54 7.44 22.68
C MET A 1 -20.31 7.58 21.19
N ARG A 2 -19.06 7.64 20.72
CA ARG A 2 -18.75 7.49 19.28
C ARG A 2 -18.84 6.00 18.96
N CYS A 3 -19.60 5.60 17.96
CA CYS A 3 -19.73 4.19 17.59
C CYS A 3 -18.36 3.64 17.12
N CYS A 4 -18.08 2.38 17.41
CA CYS A 4 -16.81 1.73 17.07
C CYS A 4 -16.51 1.78 15.57
N ALA A 5 -17.56 1.71 14.76
CA ALA A 5 -17.50 1.91 13.31
C ALA A 5 -16.93 3.29 12.92
N TYR A 6 -17.21 4.34 13.71
CA TYR A 6 -16.66 5.68 13.47
C TYR A 6 -15.17 5.76 13.82
N ILE A 7 -14.71 5.06 14.86
CA ILE A 7 -13.28 5.01 15.21
C ILE A 7 -12.50 4.27 14.13
N LEU A 8 -12.99 3.11 13.67
CA LEU A 8 -12.39 2.38 12.55
C LEU A 8 -12.35 3.23 11.27
N TYR A 9 -13.43 3.98 11.00
CA TYR A 9 -13.48 4.91 9.86
C TYR A 9 -12.39 5.98 9.92
N LEU A 10 -12.12 6.56 11.09
CA LEU A 10 -11.07 7.56 11.26
C LEU A 10 -9.67 6.98 11.03
N ILE A 11 -9.39 5.80 11.59
CA ILE A 11 -8.09 5.13 11.42
C ILE A 11 -7.83 4.80 9.95
N VAL A 12 -8.82 4.20 9.28
CA VAL A 12 -8.72 3.89 7.85
C VAL A 12 -8.62 5.16 7.00
N GLY A 13 -9.35 6.20 7.38
CA GLY A 13 -9.31 7.50 6.69
C GLY A 13 -7.95 8.16 6.74
N GLU A 14 -7.23 8.12 7.86
CA GLU A 14 -5.85 8.61 7.93
C GLU A 14 -4.90 7.74 7.10
N GLY A 15 -5.00 6.41 7.19
CA GLY A 15 -4.15 5.51 6.40
C GLY A 15 -4.34 5.67 4.88
N LEU A 16 -5.57 5.95 4.43
CA LEU A 16 -5.86 6.19 3.02
C LEU A 16 -5.16 7.44 2.47
N LYS A 17 -4.91 8.47 3.30
CA LYS A 17 -4.20 9.68 2.88
C LYS A 17 -2.73 9.41 2.54
N GLU A 18 -2.09 8.45 3.20
CA GLU A 18 -0.67 8.15 2.99
C GLU A 18 -0.41 7.50 1.63
N ILE A 19 -1.39 6.75 1.11
CA ILE A 19 -1.27 6.04 -0.18
C ILE A 19 -2.22 6.57 -1.26
N ASP A 20 -2.79 7.76 -1.03
CA ASP A 20 -3.87 8.35 -1.84
C ASP A 20 -3.52 8.36 -3.34
N ALA A 21 -2.27 8.68 -3.68
CA ALA A 21 -1.81 8.71 -5.06
C ALA A 21 -1.86 7.33 -5.77
N SER A 22 -1.42 6.26 -5.10
CA SER A 22 -1.46 4.90 -5.68
C SER A 22 -2.90 4.40 -5.77
N VAL A 23 -3.72 4.65 -4.74
CA VAL A 23 -5.15 4.30 -4.76
C VAL A 23 -5.87 5.04 -5.87
N ALA A 24 -5.59 6.33 -6.07
CA ALA A 24 -6.23 7.13 -7.10
C ALA A 24 -5.84 6.69 -8.52
N ARG A 25 -4.59 6.24 -8.75
CA ARG A 25 -4.18 5.67 -10.05
C ARG A 25 -4.88 4.35 -10.35
N VAL A 26 -4.89 3.42 -9.38
CA VAL A 26 -5.59 2.14 -9.51
C VAL A 26 -7.09 2.37 -9.70
N HIS A 27 -7.68 3.29 -8.95
CA HIS A 27 -9.07 3.70 -9.10
C HIS A 27 -9.36 4.21 -10.52
N GLU A 28 -8.54 5.12 -11.06
CA GLU A 28 -8.73 5.65 -12.42
C GLU A 28 -8.63 4.55 -13.48
N ALA A 29 -7.71 3.59 -13.34
CA ALA A 29 -7.63 2.42 -14.21
C ALA A 29 -8.89 1.58 -14.18
N VAL A 30 -9.42 1.29 -12.98
CA VAL A 30 -10.70 0.60 -12.83
C VAL A 30 -11.85 1.41 -13.44
N ARG A 31 -11.87 2.74 -13.25
CA ARG A 31 -12.86 3.65 -13.82
C ARG A 31 -12.84 3.60 -15.35
N TYR A 32 -11.66 3.66 -15.97
CA TYR A 32 -11.48 3.58 -17.43
C TYR A 32 -12.10 2.28 -17.98
N LEU A 33 -11.79 1.13 -17.36
CA LEU A 33 -12.30 -0.17 -17.81
C LEU A 33 -13.81 -0.31 -17.65
N LYS A 34 -14.40 0.38 -16.67
CA LYS A 34 -15.84 0.35 -16.40
C LYS A 34 -16.64 1.41 -17.14
N SER A 35 -15.99 2.38 -17.77
CA SER A 35 -16.68 3.50 -18.42
C SER A 35 -17.38 3.10 -19.73
N SER A 36 -17.04 1.95 -20.33
CA SER A 36 -17.67 1.46 -21.56
C SER A 36 -17.63 -0.08 -21.64
N PRO A 37 -18.69 -0.73 -22.16
CA PRO A 37 -18.68 -2.17 -22.41
C PRO A 37 -17.51 -2.63 -23.30
N ASN A 38 -17.09 -1.81 -24.27
CA ASN A 38 -15.99 -2.17 -25.17
C ASN A 38 -14.64 -2.24 -24.45
N ARG A 39 -14.38 -1.29 -23.53
CA ARG A 39 -13.18 -1.28 -22.69
C ARG A 39 -13.18 -2.47 -21.73
N ASN A 40 -14.34 -2.80 -21.17
CA ASN A 40 -14.51 -3.98 -20.32
C ASN A 40 -14.27 -5.28 -21.10
N GLN A 41 -14.75 -5.37 -22.33
CA GLN A 41 -14.52 -6.54 -23.19
C GLN A 41 -13.03 -6.68 -23.55
N THR A 42 -12.37 -5.56 -23.87
CA THR A 42 -10.91 -5.55 -24.13
C THR A 42 -10.16 -6.10 -22.92
N PHE A 43 -10.49 -5.65 -21.71
CA PHE A 43 -9.92 -6.19 -20.47
C PHE A 43 -10.16 -7.70 -20.30
N ARG A 44 -11.37 -8.20 -20.63
CA ARG A 44 -11.65 -9.65 -20.61
C ARG A 44 -10.79 -10.43 -21.58
N ASN A 45 -10.59 -9.92 -22.80
CA ASN A 45 -9.73 -10.55 -23.78
C ASN A 45 -8.27 -10.66 -23.26
N PHE A 46 -7.78 -9.64 -22.54
CA PHE A 46 -6.46 -9.72 -21.89
C PHE A 46 -6.43 -10.71 -20.72
N MET A 47 -7.49 -10.80 -19.90
CA MET A 47 -7.59 -11.81 -18.84
C MET A 47 -7.52 -13.23 -19.41
N GLU A 48 -8.25 -13.49 -20.50
CA GLU A 48 -8.26 -14.78 -21.18
C GLU A 48 -6.88 -15.11 -21.77
N ARG A 49 -6.24 -14.15 -22.45
CA ARG A 49 -4.88 -14.31 -23.00
C ARG A 49 -3.82 -14.61 -21.94
N LEU A 50 -3.98 -14.08 -20.72
CA LEU A 50 -3.07 -14.30 -19.60
C LEU A 50 -3.44 -15.54 -18.76
N GLY A 51 -4.46 -16.31 -19.16
CA GLY A 51 -4.88 -17.53 -18.46
C GLY A 51 -5.50 -17.28 -17.09
N MET A 52 -6.12 -16.12 -16.87
CA MET A 52 -6.78 -15.80 -15.59
C MET A 52 -8.22 -16.32 -15.55
N GLU A 53 -8.46 -17.38 -14.77
CA GLU A 53 -9.78 -18.03 -14.62
C GLU A 53 -10.75 -17.31 -13.65
N SER A 54 -10.57 -16.00 -13.44
CA SER A 54 -11.33 -15.30 -12.40
C SER A 54 -12.75 -14.94 -12.85
N LYS A 55 -13.76 -15.50 -12.19
CA LYS A 55 -15.16 -15.00 -12.25
C LYS A 55 -15.33 -13.63 -11.58
N SER A 56 -14.29 -13.12 -10.92
CA SER A 56 -14.33 -11.85 -10.20
C SER A 56 -14.40 -10.68 -11.18
N LEU A 57 -15.40 -9.82 -11.00
CA LEU A 57 -15.59 -8.61 -11.79
C LEU A 57 -15.00 -7.42 -11.04
N LEU A 58 -14.28 -6.55 -11.76
CA LEU A 58 -13.83 -5.27 -11.22
C LEU A 58 -15.04 -4.48 -10.66
N CYS A 59 -14.94 -4.05 -9.40
CA CYS A 59 -15.89 -3.15 -8.75
C CYS A 59 -15.30 -1.74 -8.67
N LEU A 60 -16.14 -0.73 -8.92
CA LEU A 60 -15.71 0.66 -8.70
C LEU A 60 -15.98 0.97 -7.23
N ASP A 61 -15.13 1.77 -6.60
CA ASP A 61 -15.38 2.17 -5.23
C ASP A 61 -16.49 3.25 -5.14
N VAL A 62 -16.90 3.50 -3.90
CA VAL A 62 -17.74 4.60 -3.49
C VAL A 62 -16.88 5.45 -2.55
N PRO A 63 -16.48 6.67 -2.95
CA PRO A 63 -15.49 7.49 -2.23
C PRO A 63 -15.82 7.77 -0.75
N THR A 64 -17.10 7.66 -0.37
CA THR A 64 -17.57 7.88 1.01
C THR A 64 -17.53 6.62 1.88
N ARG A 65 -17.11 5.47 1.34
CA ARG A 65 -17.14 4.17 2.03
C ARG A 65 -15.87 3.37 1.75
N TRP A 66 -14.91 3.43 2.67
CA TRP A 66 -13.65 2.69 2.57
C TRP A 66 -13.81 1.17 2.36
N ASN A 67 -14.91 0.55 2.81
CA ASN A 67 -15.22 -0.86 2.52
C ASN A 67 -15.31 -1.16 1.01
N SER A 68 -15.80 -0.20 0.22
CA SER A 68 -15.86 -0.33 -1.23
C SER A 68 -14.50 -0.11 -1.88
N THR A 69 -13.68 0.81 -1.35
CA THR A 69 -12.28 1.00 -1.75
C THR A 69 -11.46 -0.27 -1.47
N TYR A 70 -11.63 -0.90 -0.30
CA TYR A 70 -11.03 -2.19 0.02
C TYR A 70 -11.37 -3.25 -1.04
N LEU A 71 -12.66 -3.44 -1.35
CA LEU A 71 -13.10 -4.44 -2.33
C LEU A 71 -12.57 -4.15 -3.74
N MET A 72 -12.51 -2.87 -4.13
CA MET A 72 -11.92 -2.45 -5.41
C MET A 72 -10.44 -2.82 -5.45
N LEU A 73 -9.66 -2.45 -4.45
CA LEU A 73 -8.22 -2.71 -4.40
C LEU A 73 -7.93 -4.21 -4.34
N GLU A 74 -8.63 -4.97 -3.48
CA GLU A 74 -8.48 -6.43 -3.36
C GLU A 74 -8.78 -7.15 -4.68
N THR A 75 -9.71 -6.61 -5.47
CA THR A 75 -10.05 -7.16 -6.78
C THR A 75 -9.03 -6.73 -7.83
N ALA A 76 -8.67 -5.44 -7.87
CA ALA A 76 -7.74 -4.88 -8.85
C ALA A 76 -6.33 -5.48 -8.75
N GLU A 77 -5.87 -5.77 -7.53
CA GLU A 77 -4.59 -6.42 -7.26
C GLU A 77 -4.45 -7.76 -8.01
N LYS A 78 -5.52 -8.56 -8.09
CA LYS A 78 -5.53 -9.85 -8.80
C LYS A 78 -5.29 -9.69 -10.30
N PHE A 79 -5.58 -8.51 -10.83
CA PHE A 79 -5.50 -8.19 -12.25
C PHE A 79 -4.33 -7.25 -12.60
N GLU A 80 -3.39 -7.02 -11.67
CA GLU A 80 -2.19 -6.19 -11.88
C GLU A 80 -1.50 -6.46 -13.23
N LYS A 81 -1.24 -7.73 -13.54
CA LYS A 81 -0.57 -8.12 -14.80
C LYS A 81 -1.36 -7.69 -16.04
N VAL A 82 -2.69 -7.66 -15.95
CA VAL A 82 -3.55 -7.22 -17.05
C VAL A 82 -3.39 -5.72 -17.26
N PHE A 83 -3.45 -4.91 -16.19
CA PHE A 83 -3.26 -3.46 -16.28
C PHE A 83 -1.90 -3.09 -16.88
N LEU A 84 -0.82 -3.70 -16.38
CA LEU A 84 0.52 -3.46 -16.90
C LEU A 84 0.68 -3.89 -18.35
N ARG A 85 0.00 -4.98 -18.77
CA ARG A 85 0.04 -5.44 -20.16
C ARG A 85 -0.78 -4.57 -21.10
N MET A 86 -1.95 -4.10 -20.65
CA MET A 86 -2.77 -3.16 -21.41
C MET A 86 -2.03 -1.83 -21.63
N ASP A 87 -1.30 -1.34 -20.62
CA ASP A 87 -0.46 -0.14 -20.76
C ASP A 87 0.64 -0.28 -21.83
N PHE A 88 1.11 -1.51 -22.07
CA PHE A 88 2.13 -1.80 -23.07
C PHE A 88 1.56 -2.12 -24.47
N GLU A 89 0.41 -2.81 -24.54
CA GLU A 89 -0.12 -3.35 -25.80
C GLU A 89 -1.37 -2.64 -26.35
N ASP A 90 -2.16 -1.97 -25.51
CA ASP A 90 -3.43 -1.35 -25.92
C ASP A 90 -3.27 0.16 -26.11
N ASP A 91 -3.10 0.59 -27.36
CA ASP A 91 -2.93 2.01 -27.71
C ASP A 91 -4.04 2.91 -27.13
N GLY A 92 -5.27 2.40 -27.04
CA GLY A 92 -6.39 3.13 -26.47
C GLY A 92 -6.23 3.42 -24.98
N TYR A 93 -5.79 2.41 -24.21
CA TYR A 93 -5.47 2.54 -22.79
C TYR A 93 -4.26 3.44 -22.57
N SER A 94 -3.15 3.19 -23.28
CA SER A 94 -1.91 3.96 -23.09
C SER A 94 -2.09 5.43 -23.48
N SER A 95 -2.79 5.73 -24.58
CA SER A 95 -3.06 7.11 -25.01
C SER A 95 -3.97 7.85 -24.04
N TYR A 96 -4.96 7.18 -23.46
CA TYR A 96 -5.84 7.75 -22.44
C TYR A 96 -5.03 8.25 -21.23
N PHE A 97 -4.14 7.41 -20.69
CA PHE A 97 -3.35 7.78 -19.51
C PHE A 97 -2.26 8.81 -19.81
N ARG A 98 -1.61 8.76 -20.98
CA ARG A 98 -0.65 9.81 -21.40
C ARG A 98 -1.33 11.17 -21.51
N SER A 99 -2.50 11.24 -22.16
CA SER A 99 -3.23 12.51 -22.31
C SER A 99 -3.67 13.11 -20.96
N LYS A 100 -3.99 12.25 -19.98
CA LYS A 100 -4.28 12.66 -18.60
C LYS A 100 -3.03 13.20 -17.92
N GLU A 101 -1.91 12.51 -18.02
CA GLU A 101 -0.65 12.92 -17.42
C GLU A 101 -0.15 14.26 -18.01
N ASP A 102 -0.23 14.44 -19.32
CA ASP A 102 0.12 15.68 -20.02
C ASP A 102 -0.74 16.88 -19.58
N SER A 103 -1.97 16.62 -19.15
CA SER A 103 -2.89 17.65 -18.60
C SER A 103 -2.75 17.83 -17.08
N GLY A 104 -1.72 17.25 -16.46
CA GLY A 104 -1.48 17.31 -15.01
C GLY A 104 -2.38 16.38 -14.19
N GLY A 105 -3.05 15.43 -14.85
CA GLY A 105 -3.83 14.37 -14.25
C GLY A 105 -3.00 13.15 -13.87
N LEU A 106 -3.68 12.07 -13.49
CA LEU A 106 -3.05 10.82 -13.06
C LEU A 106 -2.65 9.96 -14.25
N GLY A 107 -1.40 9.50 -14.25
CA GLY A 107 -0.89 8.48 -15.17
C GLY A 107 -1.40 7.07 -14.84
N SER A 108 -1.01 6.13 -15.70
CA SER A 108 -1.34 4.70 -15.56
C SER A 108 -0.72 4.10 -14.30
N PRO A 109 -1.40 3.19 -13.56
CA PRO A 109 -0.83 2.56 -12.39
C PRO A 109 0.35 1.66 -12.76
N CYS A 110 1.46 1.80 -12.03
CA CYS A 110 2.67 1.00 -12.23
C CYS A 110 2.84 -0.09 -11.15
N MET A 111 3.87 -0.92 -11.28
CA MET A 111 4.18 -2.01 -10.34
C MET A 111 4.24 -1.53 -8.87
N SER A 112 4.83 -0.36 -8.59
CA SER A 112 4.89 0.16 -7.22
C SER A 112 3.51 0.56 -6.68
N ASP A 113 2.58 0.98 -7.54
CA ASP A 113 1.21 1.29 -7.10
C ASP A 113 0.47 0.05 -6.65
N PHE A 114 0.58 -1.03 -7.42
CA PHE A 114 -0.02 -2.31 -7.04
C PHE A 114 0.65 -2.89 -5.80
N GLN A 115 1.97 -2.73 -5.64
CA GLN A 115 2.67 -3.13 -4.42
C GLN A 115 2.17 -2.34 -3.19
N ASN A 116 2.08 -1.01 -3.29
CA ASN A 116 1.54 -0.16 -2.22
C ASN A 116 0.09 -0.54 -1.87
N CYS A 117 -0.75 -0.74 -2.89
CA CYS A 117 -2.13 -1.15 -2.70
C CYS A 117 -2.24 -2.53 -2.04
N ARG A 118 -1.38 -3.49 -2.39
CA ARG A 118 -1.37 -4.83 -1.80
C ARG A 118 -1.02 -4.82 -0.32
N GLU A 119 0.00 -4.05 0.05
CA GLU A 119 0.37 -3.85 1.45
C GLU A 119 -0.77 -3.22 2.24
N PHE A 120 -1.43 -2.22 1.65
CA PHE A 120 -2.55 -1.56 2.29
C PHE A 120 -3.83 -2.42 2.33
N VAL A 121 -4.10 -3.24 1.32
CA VAL A 121 -5.20 -4.22 1.34
C VAL A 121 -5.01 -5.20 2.49
N THR A 122 -3.77 -5.63 2.77
CA THR A 122 -3.48 -6.49 3.92
C THR A 122 -3.81 -5.79 5.24
N PHE A 123 -3.45 -4.52 5.37
CA PHE A 123 -3.84 -3.68 6.51
C PHE A 123 -5.37 -3.53 6.62
N LEU A 124 -6.04 -3.08 5.55
CA LEU A 124 -7.49 -2.86 5.51
C LEU A 124 -8.29 -4.13 5.78
N ARG A 125 -7.78 -5.31 5.42
CA ARG A 125 -8.44 -6.60 5.66
C ARG A 125 -8.76 -6.83 7.13
N LEU A 126 -7.87 -6.38 8.04
CA LEU A 126 -8.08 -6.45 9.48
C LEU A 126 -9.33 -5.65 9.89
N PHE A 127 -9.41 -4.40 9.44
CA PHE A 127 -10.54 -3.51 9.71
C PHE A 127 -11.83 -4.00 9.03
N TYR A 128 -11.72 -4.56 7.82
CA TYR A 128 -12.86 -5.06 7.04
C TYR A 128 -13.51 -6.24 7.76
N ASN A 129 -12.70 -7.19 8.23
CA ASN A 129 -13.17 -8.33 8.99
C ASN A 129 -13.82 -7.92 10.31
N ALA A 130 -13.20 -6.99 11.06
CA ALA A 130 -13.78 -6.45 12.29
C ALA A 130 -15.12 -5.74 12.02
N THR A 131 -15.19 -4.92 10.98
CA THR A 131 -16.42 -4.21 10.57
C THR A 131 -17.53 -5.19 10.18
N LYS A 132 -17.19 -6.27 9.47
CA LYS A 132 -18.15 -7.32 9.11
C LYS A 132 -18.72 -8.03 10.33
N LYS A 133 -17.89 -8.28 11.35
CA LYS A 133 -18.34 -8.84 12.64
C LYS A 133 -19.22 -7.85 13.42
N PHE A 134 -18.84 -6.57 13.46
CA PHE A 134 -19.64 -5.54 14.15
C PHE A 134 -20.97 -5.24 13.46
N SER A 135 -21.08 -5.51 12.16
CA SER A 135 -22.30 -5.34 11.38
C SER A 135 -23.28 -6.51 11.50
N GLY A 136 -22.94 -7.55 12.29
CA GLY A 136 -23.83 -8.67 12.57
C GLY A 136 -25.05 -8.25 13.39
N SER A 137 -26.25 -8.62 12.94
CA SER A 137 -27.52 -8.34 13.64
C SER A 137 -28.07 -9.54 14.42
N LEU A 138 -27.43 -10.70 14.29
CA LEU A 138 -27.91 -11.99 14.83
C LEU A 138 -27.24 -12.39 16.15
N TYR A 139 -26.32 -11.58 16.68
CA TYR A 139 -25.63 -11.82 17.95
C TYR A 139 -25.27 -10.51 18.63
N VAL A 140 -25.00 -10.57 19.94
CA VAL A 140 -24.52 -9.42 20.71
C VAL A 140 -23.13 -9.06 20.20
N THR A 141 -22.95 -7.84 19.71
CA THR A 141 -21.69 -7.38 19.10
C THR A 141 -20.75 -6.74 20.12
N SER A 142 -21.26 -6.36 21.30
CA SER A 142 -20.51 -5.66 22.35
C SER A 142 -19.42 -6.51 23.01
N ASN A 143 -19.58 -7.82 23.13
CA ASN A 143 -18.55 -8.71 23.68
C ASN A 143 -17.44 -9.01 22.66
N ALA A 144 -17.80 -9.19 21.37
CA ALA A 144 -16.83 -9.39 20.29
C ALA A 144 -15.99 -8.12 19.99
N PHE A 145 -16.45 -6.95 20.42
CA PHE A 145 -15.74 -5.69 20.24
C PHE A 145 -14.36 -5.65 20.88
N PHE A 146 -14.24 -6.15 22.12
CA PHE A 146 -12.97 -6.15 22.84
C PHE A 146 -11.95 -7.09 22.18
N ASP A 147 -12.40 -8.28 21.74
CA ASP A 147 -11.54 -9.24 21.06
C ASP A 147 -11.02 -8.69 19.73
N GLU A 148 -11.87 -8.04 18.92
CA GLU A 148 -11.44 -7.46 17.64
C GLU A 148 -10.54 -6.23 17.81
N ILE A 149 -10.80 -5.36 18.80
CA ILE A 149 -9.87 -4.27 19.13
C ILE A 149 -8.53 -4.83 19.57
N PHE A 150 -8.53 -5.88 20.39
CA PHE A 150 -7.31 -6.52 20.82
C PHE A 150 -6.53 -7.07 19.63
N VAL A 151 -7.19 -7.77 18.69
CA VAL A 151 -6.56 -8.27 17.46
C VAL A 151 -6.00 -7.13 16.59
N ILE A 152 -6.72 -6.02 16.44
CA ILE A 152 -6.23 -4.84 15.68
C ILE A 152 -5.03 -4.21 16.40
N GLN A 153 -5.09 -4.03 17.72
CA GLN A 153 -4.02 -3.46 18.52
C GLN A 153 -2.78 -4.37 18.53
N GLU A 154 -2.96 -5.68 18.68
CA GLU A 154 -1.89 -6.66 18.58
C GLU A 154 -1.28 -6.62 17.18
N SER A 155 -2.08 -6.63 16.12
CA SER A 155 -1.57 -6.55 14.74
C SER A 155 -0.84 -5.23 14.44
N CYS A 156 -1.23 -4.10 15.06
CA CYS A 156 -0.62 -2.78 14.83
C CYS A 156 0.53 -2.43 15.80
N GLY A 157 0.57 -3.01 17.00
CA GLY A 157 1.49 -2.65 18.08
C GLY A 157 2.50 -3.73 18.47
N ASN A 158 2.25 -5.00 18.12
CA ASN A 158 3.03 -6.13 18.64
C ASN A 158 4.43 -6.24 18.02
N GLU A 159 4.74 -5.65 16.87
CA GLU A 159 6.09 -5.75 16.29
C GLU A 159 7.18 -5.12 17.18
N VAL A 160 6.89 -3.97 17.80
CA VAL A 160 7.83 -3.28 18.69
C VAL A 160 8.00 -4.07 19.99
N GLU A 161 6.90 -4.50 20.60
CA GLU A 161 6.94 -5.27 21.85
C GLU A 161 7.62 -6.63 21.65
N LYS A 162 7.31 -7.32 20.56
CA LYS A 162 7.97 -8.56 20.11
C LYS A 162 9.47 -8.35 19.84
N TYR A 163 9.86 -7.27 19.16
CA TYR A 163 11.27 -6.94 18.92
C TYR A 163 12.04 -6.63 20.22
N LEU A 164 11.37 -6.06 21.21
CA LEU A 164 11.94 -5.75 22.53
C LEU A 164 12.01 -6.97 23.45
N THR A 165 11.08 -7.92 23.36
CA THR A 165 11.04 -9.13 24.18
C THR A 165 11.83 -10.30 23.59
N GLU A 166 11.95 -10.40 22.27
CA GLU A 166 12.79 -11.41 21.61
C GLU A 166 14.26 -11.00 21.71
N ASN A 167 14.99 -11.66 22.62
CA ASN A 167 16.40 -11.41 22.85
C ASN A 167 17.22 -11.76 21.58
N CYS A 168 17.66 -10.75 20.84
CA CYS A 168 18.47 -10.93 19.63
C CYS A 168 19.95 -10.95 20.00
N ASP A 169 20.52 -12.13 20.20
CA ASP A 169 21.89 -12.32 20.71
C ASP A 169 23.02 -11.75 19.82
N GLY A 170 22.72 -11.30 18.59
CA GLY A 170 23.70 -10.71 17.67
C GLY A 170 23.97 -9.21 17.80
N ARG A 171 23.20 -8.45 18.60
CA ARG A 171 23.26 -6.96 18.64
C ARG A 171 24.56 -6.38 19.22
N ARG A 172 25.43 -7.21 19.79
CA ARG A 172 26.70 -6.78 20.44
C ARG A 172 27.93 -7.03 19.58
N ASP A 173 27.78 -7.59 18.38
CA ASP A 173 28.89 -7.73 17.43
C ASP A 173 29.13 -6.39 16.71
N VAL A 174 30.40 -5.98 16.65
CA VAL A 174 30.85 -4.75 15.97
C VAL A 174 30.69 -4.87 14.45
N ASN A 175 30.65 -6.09 13.92
CA ASN A 175 30.43 -6.39 12.50
C ASN A 175 28.96 -6.71 12.16
N PHE A 176 28.02 -6.42 13.07
CA PHE A 176 26.61 -6.71 12.84
C PHE A 176 26.04 -5.88 11.68
N GLU A 177 25.70 -6.54 10.57
CA GLU A 177 25.00 -5.91 9.45
C GLU A 177 23.52 -5.65 9.79
N VAL A 178 23.27 -4.53 10.46
CA VAL A 178 21.93 -4.15 10.94
C VAL A 178 20.88 -4.05 9.81
N LEU A 179 21.26 -3.54 8.64
CA LEU A 179 20.37 -3.44 7.48
C LEU A 179 20.08 -4.81 6.86
N GLY A 180 21.09 -5.69 6.80
CA GLY A 180 20.93 -7.08 6.37
C GLY A 180 19.98 -7.84 7.31
N TRP A 181 20.16 -7.66 8.62
CA TRP A 181 19.29 -8.28 9.62
C TRP A 181 17.82 -7.86 9.49
N TRP A 182 17.54 -6.57 9.29
CA TRP A 182 16.17 -6.08 9.07
C TRP A 182 15.58 -6.56 7.75
N LYS A 183 16.40 -6.72 6.72
CA LYS A 183 15.99 -7.31 5.44
C LYS A 183 15.58 -8.78 5.61
N ASP A 184 16.39 -9.55 6.33
CA ASP A 184 16.15 -10.99 6.55
C ASP A 184 14.95 -11.23 7.49
N ASN A 185 14.67 -10.30 8.41
CA ASN A 185 13.54 -10.36 9.33
C ASN A 185 12.32 -9.55 8.87
N SER A 186 12.29 -9.08 7.62
CA SER A 186 11.19 -8.27 7.07
C SER A 186 9.85 -9.01 7.05
N SER A 187 9.86 -10.34 6.94
CA SER A 187 8.65 -11.16 7.08
C SER A 187 8.16 -11.29 8.52
N ARG A 188 9.06 -11.17 9.50
CA ARG A 188 8.78 -11.28 10.95
C ARG A 188 8.34 -9.95 11.56
N TYR A 189 8.84 -8.84 11.01
CA TYR A 189 8.53 -7.46 11.40
C TYR A 189 8.25 -6.59 10.15
N PRO A 190 7.13 -6.82 9.44
CA PRO A 190 6.83 -6.15 8.18
C PRO A 190 6.68 -4.63 8.26
N MET A 191 6.28 -4.08 9.41
CA MET A 191 6.16 -2.63 9.62
C MET A 191 7.48 -2.04 10.13
N LEU A 192 8.10 -2.66 11.14
CA LEU A 192 9.29 -2.15 11.82
C LEU A 192 10.54 -2.24 10.93
N SER A 193 10.63 -3.24 10.04
CA SER A 193 11.72 -3.35 9.07
C SER A 193 11.74 -2.20 8.04
N LYS A 194 10.56 -1.69 7.66
CA LYS A 194 10.45 -0.53 6.77
C LYS A 194 10.90 0.74 7.47
N VAL A 195 10.39 0.99 8.68
CA VAL A 195 10.81 2.13 9.50
C VAL A 195 12.31 2.08 9.79
N ALA A 196 12.84 0.89 10.13
CA ALA A 196 14.26 0.71 10.40
C ALA A 196 15.12 0.99 9.16
N LYS A 197 14.69 0.59 7.97
CA LYS A 197 15.39 0.92 6.71
C LYS A 197 15.50 2.43 6.51
N ASP A 198 14.41 3.15 6.74
CA ASP A 198 14.37 4.61 6.52
C ASP A 198 15.17 5.36 7.58
N VAL A 199 15.11 4.94 8.84
CA VAL A 199 15.84 5.57 9.96
C VAL A 199 17.34 5.27 9.89
N LEU A 200 17.72 4.01 9.61
CA LEU A 200 19.12 3.58 9.64
C LEU A 200 19.90 3.91 8.36
N ALA A 201 19.22 4.16 7.24
CA ALA A 201 19.86 4.64 6.02
C ALA A 201 20.31 6.11 6.11
N VAL A 202 19.80 6.87 7.10
CA VAL A 202 20.22 8.25 7.32
C VAL A 202 21.55 8.27 8.09
N PRO A 203 22.62 8.85 7.53
CA PRO A 203 23.88 8.96 8.25
C PRO A 203 23.72 9.82 9.51
N VAL A 204 24.17 9.29 10.66
CA VAL A 204 24.08 9.94 11.99
C VAL A 204 24.83 11.29 12.04
N SER A 205 25.74 11.54 11.09
CA SER A 205 26.51 12.77 11.04
C SER A 205 26.66 13.30 9.62
N THR A 206 26.48 14.61 9.48
CA THR A 206 26.78 15.37 8.26
C THR A 206 28.29 15.57 8.04
N VAL A 207 29.16 15.03 8.90
CA VAL A 207 30.62 15.13 8.72
C VAL A 207 31.09 14.44 7.43
N ALA A 208 30.41 13.36 7.00
CA ALA A 208 30.68 12.72 5.71
C ALA A 208 30.36 13.63 4.51
N SER A 209 29.23 14.37 4.56
CA SER A 209 28.90 15.35 3.52
C SER A 209 29.77 16.60 3.62
N LYS A 210 30.08 17.11 4.82
CA LYS A 210 31.01 18.24 5.01
C LYS A 210 32.44 17.91 4.56
N SER A 211 32.91 16.68 4.68
CA SER A 211 34.21 16.24 4.14
C SER A 211 34.22 16.27 2.60
N ALA A 212 33.13 15.79 1.98
CA ALA A 212 32.97 15.86 0.52
C ALA A 212 32.87 17.32 0.01
N PHE A 213 32.14 18.20 0.71
CA PHE A 213 32.06 19.63 0.35
C PHE A 213 33.33 20.42 0.68
N SER A 214 34.03 20.07 1.75
CA SER A 214 35.32 20.70 2.11
C SER A 214 36.43 20.34 1.13
N THR A 215 36.32 19.20 0.43
CA THR A 215 37.23 18.83 -0.66
C THR A 215 36.88 19.56 -1.96
N GLY A 216 35.63 20.03 -2.13
CA GLY A 216 35.18 20.82 -3.28
C GLY A 216 35.36 22.35 -3.14
N GLY A 217 35.82 22.84 -2.00
CA GLY A 217 35.91 24.26 -1.70
C GLY A 217 37.12 24.99 -2.30
N ARG A 218 37.33 24.95 -3.62
CA ARG A 218 38.22 25.88 -4.37
C ARG A 218 37.88 26.02 -5.86
N ILE A 219 36.62 26.27 -6.26
CA ILE A 219 36.35 26.81 -7.61
C ILE A 219 35.14 27.75 -7.56
N VAL A 220 35.34 28.98 -7.11
CA VAL A 220 34.57 30.14 -7.59
C VAL A 220 35.56 31.31 -7.64
N ASP A 221 36.08 31.57 -8.83
CA ASP A 221 36.86 32.77 -9.13
C ASP A 221 35.91 33.85 -9.66
N PRO A 222 35.93 35.10 -9.15
CA PRO A 222 35.18 36.20 -9.72
C PRO A 222 36.07 37.05 -10.63
N PHE A 223 36.06 36.75 -11.93
CA PHE A 223 36.39 37.69 -13.00
C PHE A 223 35.44 37.49 -14.19
#